data_AF-K2MT36-F1
#
_entry.id   AF-K2MT36-F1
#
_cell.length_a   1.000
_cell.length_b   1.000
_cell.length_c   1.000
_cell.angle_alpha   90.00
_cell.angle_beta   90.00
_cell.angle_gamma   90.00
#
_symmetry.space_group_name_H-M   'P 1'
#
loop_
_entity.id
_entity.type
_entity.pdbx_description
1 polymer ?
#
loop_
_entity_poly.entity_id
_entity_poly.type
_entity_poly.pdbx_seq_one_letter_code
_entity_poly.pdbx_strand_id
1 'polypeptide(L)'
;MGCKESSLRSPDVKKKDDELEAKKAGSKPVGTETPINLDGDSSNDAPHSKSLPLNGRTRSPLSERPHGSLELFMREPLLDERGPSNDMQLVPFLANEEGGFRIDDEYILPSDSSTSTPLLFRIEPLRRAQTGEGTWEWWYDQVENLRITKDNSSRARLQDIPNRLTRQYDAKKDQVELDLGWCYMERSAPYVLGRLFVSLYLREIRWVTSLRLDGNYFTDDGFGNMLAVMGVANESKTVFPLLKNLYLNNMNLDHRSVYGILFYVFPLDLSCAARGTQVPRIAGKAAGLPAEAYMPFHGAPHAPLFPSLEVLSLCDNPGIGNNGLAEILRCFVAPHYERRILPVLDLSRCGLDEVGVGYINEFLEQLRIAEKRRDYIVVPRRVVLFGNRHSSNSSSRSNVDGNTAGTDVTLVM
;
A
#
# COMPACT_ATOMS: atom_id res chain seq x y z
N MET A 1 3.41 -61.29 -3.06
CA MET A 1 1.98 -61.55 -2.78
C MET A 1 1.33 -60.21 -2.41
N GLY A 2 0.17 -59.81 -2.95
CA GLY A 2 -0.54 -60.46 -4.06
C GLY A 2 -2.07 -60.36 -4.10
N CYS A 3 -2.69 -59.22 -3.75
CA CYS A 3 -4.10 -58.87 -4.01
C CYS A 3 -4.18 -57.32 -4.09
N LYS A 4 -4.81 -56.59 -5.05
CA LYS A 4 -5.99 -56.77 -5.92
C LYS A 4 -7.33 -56.90 -5.15
N GLU A 5 -8.44 -56.25 -5.52
CA GLU A 5 -8.71 -55.13 -6.46
C GLU A 5 -10.21 -54.75 -6.34
N SER A 6 -10.58 -53.48 -6.43
CA SER A 6 -11.89 -53.05 -6.99
C SER A 6 -11.98 -51.54 -7.17
N SER A 7 -12.72 -51.09 -8.20
CA SER A 7 -12.95 -49.69 -8.59
C SER A 7 -14.32 -49.60 -9.30
N LEU A 8 -14.66 -48.44 -9.87
CA LEU A 8 -15.85 -48.15 -10.70
C LEU A 8 -17.16 -47.96 -9.88
N ARG A 9 -18.14 -47.13 -10.28
CA ARG A 9 -18.23 -46.19 -11.42
C ARG A 9 -19.32 -45.12 -11.18
N SER A 10 -19.22 -43.99 -11.90
CA SER A 10 -20.32 -43.04 -12.09
C SER A 10 -21.38 -43.57 -13.08
N PRO A 11 -22.65 -43.13 -12.99
CA PRO A 11 -23.65 -43.33 -14.04
C PRO A 11 -23.62 -42.21 -15.09
N ASP A 12 -24.03 -42.54 -16.32
CA ASP A 12 -23.95 -41.66 -17.50
C ASP A 12 -25.33 -41.21 -18.02
N VAL A 13 -25.33 -40.21 -18.90
CA VAL A 13 -26.55 -39.56 -19.44
C VAL A 13 -27.37 -40.48 -20.34
N LYS A 14 -28.71 -40.36 -20.27
CA LYS A 14 -29.60 -40.72 -21.39
C LYS A 14 -30.67 -39.65 -21.66
N LYS A 15 -30.66 -39.11 -22.87
CA LYS A 15 -31.84 -38.54 -23.53
C LYS A 15 -32.73 -39.67 -24.07
N LYS A 16 -34.04 -39.40 -24.14
CA LYS A 16 -34.83 -39.70 -25.34
C LYS A 16 -35.96 -38.69 -25.45
N ASP A 17 -36.28 -38.31 -26.67
CA ASP A 17 -37.25 -37.25 -27.02
C ASP A 17 -38.61 -37.88 -27.45
N ASP A 18 -39.48 -37.06 -28.06
CA ASP A 18 -40.77 -37.37 -28.75
C ASP A 18 -42.07 -37.50 -27.91
N GLU A 19 -43.27 -37.06 -28.35
CA GLU A 19 -43.71 -35.81 -29.04
C GLU A 19 -45.27 -35.70 -28.98
N LEU A 20 -45.85 -34.51 -29.29
CA LEU A 20 -47.29 -34.20 -29.59
C LEU A 20 -48.35 -34.47 -28.49
N GLU A 21 -49.50 -33.79 -28.35
CA GLU A 21 -49.94 -32.38 -28.51
C GLU A 21 -50.89 -32.14 -27.26
N ALA A 22 -51.91 -31.28 -27.10
CA ALA A 22 -52.63 -30.41 -28.02
C ALA A 22 -53.34 -29.20 -27.38
N LYS A 23 -53.48 -28.13 -28.19
CA LYS A 23 -54.49 -27.03 -28.07
C LYS A 23 -54.47 -26.10 -26.83
N LYS A 24 -54.92 -24.83 -26.91
CA LYS A 24 -54.82 -23.78 -27.97
C LYS A 24 -55.36 -22.42 -27.47
N ALA A 25 -54.52 -21.38 -27.48
CA ALA A 25 -54.80 -19.93 -27.56
C ALA A 25 -53.48 -19.20 -27.14
N GLY A 26 -53.00 -18.10 -27.72
CA GLY A 26 -53.56 -17.12 -28.66
C GLY A 26 -53.40 -15.72 -28.04
N SER A 27 -52.80 -14.70 -28.65
CA SER A 27 -52.53 -14.42 -30.07
C SER A 27 -51.12 -13.81 -30.33
N LYS A 28 -50.80 -13.42 -31.59
CA LYS A 28 -49.46 -12.98 -32.07
C LYS A 28 -49.33 -11.45 -32.24
N PRO A 29 -48.10 -10.91 -32.24
CA PRO A 29 -47.72 -9.65 -32.90
C PRO A 29 -47.15 -9.86 -34.32
N VAL A 30 -47.35 -8.90 -35.25
CA VAL A 30 -46.57 -8.63 -36.49
C VAL A 30 -46.84 -7.16 -36.90
N GLY A 31 -45.86 -6.44 -37.47
CA GLY A 31 -46.11 -5.12 -38.09
C GLY A 31 -44.87 -4.27 -38.38
N THR A 32 -44.08 -4.64 -39.40
CA THR A 32 -43.02 -3.79 -39.98
C THR A 32 -43.56 -2.91 -41.10
N GLU A 33 -43.10 -1.66 -41.23
CA GLU A 33 -42.72 -1.06 -42.54
C GLU A 33 -42.08 0.35 -42.43
N THR A 34 -41.29 0.69 -43.45
CA THR A 34 -40.70 1.98 -43.86
C THR A 34 -40.52 1.89 -45.40
N PRO A 35 -40.32 2.97 -46.21
CA PRO A 35 -39.71 4.27 -45.88
C PRO A 35 -40.38 5.49 -46.57
N ILE A 36 -39.68 6.65 -46.61
CA ILE A 36 -39.48 7.59 -47.75
C ILE A 36 -39.29 9.05 -47.27
N ASN A 37 -38.33 9.77 -47.87
CA ASN A 37 -38.08 11.22 -47.69
C ASN A 37 -38.87 12.06 -48.71
N LEU A 38 -38.99 13.37 -48.49
CA LEU A 38 -38.75 14.44 -49.49
C LEU A 38 -38.82 15.84 -48.84
N ASP A 39 -37.92 16.73 -49.29
CA ASP A 39 -37.90 18.21 -49.45
C ASP A 39 -38.96 19.12 -48.75
N GLY A 40 -38.71 20.41 -48.46
CA GLY A 40 -37.54 21.28 -48.68
C GLY A 40 -37.93 22.78 -48.67
N ASP A 41 -36.96 23.69 -48.51
CA ASP A 41 -37.07 25.17 -48.66
C ASP A 41 -38.07 25.96 -47.76
N SER A 42 -38.03 27.31 -47.64
CA SER A 42 -36.90 28.26 -47.58
C SER A 42 -37.36 29.67 -47.14
N SER A 43 -36.44 30.46 -46.54
CA SER A 43 -36.40 31.94 -46.46
C SER A 43 -37.49 32.76 -45.72
N ASN A 44 -37.02 33.70 -44.88
CA ASN A 44 -37.47 35.09 -44.63
C ASN A 44 -38.96 35.38 -44.28
N ASP A 45 -39.30 36.29 -43.35
CA ASP A 45 -38.85 37.69 -43.31
C ASP A 45 -38.83 38.33 -41.90
N ALA A 46 -38.45 39.61 -41.80
CA ALA A 46 -38.07 40.28 -40.54
C ALA A 46 -39.08 41.35 -40.00
N PRO A 47 -38.67 42.51 -39.42
CA PRO A 47 -38.64 42.68 -37.96
C PRO A 47 -39.41 43.90 -37.40
N HIS A 48 -39.60 43.98 -36.07
CA HIS A 48 -39.96 45.22 -35.37
C HIS A 48 -39.15 45.48 -34.09
N SER A 49 -38.95 46.77 -33.78
CA SER A 49 -37.96 47.28 -32.83
C SER A 49 -38.50 48.46 -32.00
N LYS A 50 -37.98 48.62 -30.77
CA LYS A 50 -37.92 49.83 -29.89
C LYS A 50 -37.60 49.39 -28.44
N SER A 51 -36.92 50.15 -27.57
CA SER A 51 -36.01 51.31 -27.74
C SER A 51 -35.37 51.66 -26.38
N LEU A 52 -34.08 52.01 -26.33
CA LEU A 52 -33.40 52.59 -25.15
C LEU A 52 -33.63 54.10 -25.04
N PRO A 53 -33.49 54.68 -23.83
CA PRO A 53 -32.32 55.53 -23.53
C PRO A 53 -31.84 55.47 -22.05
N LEU A 54 -30.75 56.12 -21.59
CA LEU A 54 -29.38 56.35 -22.12
C LEU A 54 -28.51 56.99 -20.98
N ASN A 55 -27.17 56.91 -21.09
CA ASN A 55 -26.14 57.59 -20.25
C ASN A 55 -25.98 57.07 -18.79
N GLY A 56 -24.79 57.03 -18.17
CA GLY A 56 -23.40 57.34 -18.59
C GLY A 56 -22.45 57.18 -17.37
N ARG A 57 -21.11 57.34 -17.41
CA ARG A 57 -20.14 57.68 -18.46
C ARG A 57 -18.69 57.48 -17.92
N THR A 58 -17.81 56.76 -18.64
CA THR A 58 -16.32 56.66 -18.42
C THR A 58 -15.84 56.07 -17.08
N ARG A 59 -14.59 55.59 -16.87
CA ARG A 59 -13.32 55.63 -17.66
C ARG A 59 -12.42 54.42 -17.29
N SER A 60 -11.60 53.92 -18.21
CA SER A 60 -10.46 53.01 -17.93
C SER A 60 -9.15 53.80 -17.73
N PRO A 61 -8.05 53.19 -17.23
CA PRO A 61 -7.09 52.50 -18.12
C PRO A 61 -6.44 51.22 -17.52
N LEU A 62 -5.50 50.62 -18.27
CA LEU A 62 -4.61 49.53 -17.83
C LEU A 62 -3.32 50.09 -17.20
N SER A 63 -2.63 49.32 -16.35
CA SER A 63 -1.28 48.77 -16.67
C SER A 63 -0.70 47.85 -15.56
N GLU A 64 0.43 47.21 -15.88
CA GLU A 64 1.50 46.68 -15.01
C GLU A 64 1.22 45.69 -13.85
N ARG A 65 1.65 44.44 -14.10
CA ARG A 65 2.49 43.62 -13.19
C ARG A 65 3.95 44.13 -13.29
N PRO A 66 4.87 43.89 -12.31
CA PRO A 66 5.20 42.54 -11.82
C PRO A 66 5.76 42.39 -10.38
N HIS A 67 6.06 41.13 -10.03
CA HIS A 67 6.96 40.62 -8.96
C HIS A 67 6.90 41.21 -7.54
N GLY A 68 6.58 40.33 -6.57
CA GLY A 68 6.80 40.53 -5.13
C GLY A 68 6.66 39.19 -4.38
N SER A 69 7.44 38.99 -3.33
CA SER A 69 7.46 37.77 -2.51
C SER A 69 6.17 37.56 -1.72
N LEU A 70 5.72 36.30 -1.61
CA LEU A 70 4.78 35.87 -0.57
C LEU A 70 5.58 35.26 0.57
N GLU A 71 5.56 35.91 1.73
CA GLU A 71 6.31 35.48 2.92
C GLU A 71 5.58 34.38 3.70
N LEU A 72 6.33 33.63 4.50
CA LEU A 72 5.83 32.57 5.36
C LEU A 72 5.07 33.14 6.56
N PHE A 73 3.74 33.15 6.50
CA PHE A 73 2.89 33.45 7.65
C PHE A 73 2.86 32.28 8.65
N MET A 74 3.85 32.24 9.54
CA MET A 74 3.69 31.58 10.83
C MET A 74 2.67 32.36 11.66
N ARG A 75 1.60 31.67 12.09
CA ARG A 75 0.65 32.15 13.09
C ARG A 75 0.31 31.02 14.05
N GLU A 76 0.73 31.17 15.29
CA GLU A 76 0.23 30.38 16.40
C GLU A 76 -1.27 30.69 16.64
N PRO A 77 -2.14 29.68 16.79
CA PRO A 77 -3.48 29.88 17.33
C PRO A 77 -3.40 29.98 18.86
N LEU A 78 -4.00 31.03 19.43
CA LEU A 78 -4.26 31.11 20.86
C LEU A 78 -5.32 30.07 21.28
N LEU A 79 -5.22 29.59 22.53
CA LEU A 79 -6.19 28.69 23.14
C LEU A 79 -7.54 29.39 23.39
N ASP A 80 -8.63 28.67 23.20
CA ASP A 80 -9.94 28.96 23.80
C ASP A 80 -10.64 27.63 24.15
N GLU A 81 -11.45 27.61 25.21
CA GLU A 81 -11.99 26.39 25.81
C GLU A 81 -13.48 26.16 25.49
N ARG A 82 -13.84 25.01 24.91
CA ARG A 82 -14.83 24.06 25.49
C ARG A 82 -15.17 22.81 24.66
N GLY A 83 -14.67 21.67 25.15
CA GLY A 83 -15.29 20.34 25.05
C GLY A 83 -15.21 19.58 23.72
N PRO A 84 -15.71 18.32 23.66
CA PRO A 84 -16.16 17.46 24.77
C PRO A 84 -15.05 16.49 25.25
N SER A 85 -15.41 15.35 25.85
CA SER A 85 -14.52 14.45 26.59
C SER A 85 -13.37 13.81 25.79
N ASN A 86 -12.15 13.94 26.31
CA ASN A 86 -11.01 13.09 25.95
C ASN A 86 -11.24 11.63 26.39
N ASP A 87 -10.92 10.68 25.50
CA ASP A 87 -10.41 9.36 25.93
C ASP A 87 -9.61 8.64 24.82
N MET A 88 -8.70 9.36 24.13
CA MET A 88 -7.56 8.84 23.34
C MET A 88 -6.59 9.97 22.97
N GLN A 89 -6.06 10.71 23.96
CA GLN A 89 -4.99 11.67 23.67
C GLN A 89 -3.66 10.95 23.40
N LEU A 90 -3.11 11.18 22.21
CA LEU A 90 -1.81 10.67 21.79
C LEU A 90 -0.71 11.54 22.39
N VAL A 91 0.19 10.93 23.18
CA VAL A 91 1.44 11.57 23.62
C VAL A 91 2.56 11.17 22.65
N PRO A 92 3.27 12.12 22.03
CA PRO A 92 4.47 11.81 21.24
C PRO A 92 5.57 11.22 22.15
N PHE A 93 6.09 10.05 21.81
CA PHE A 93 7.22 9.47 22.53
C PHE A 93 8.51 10.22 22.19
N LEU A 94 8.97 11.06 23.11
CA LEU A 94 10.30 11.67 23.04
C LEU A 94 11.35 10.60 23.40
N ALA A 95 11.97 10.03 22.36
CA ALA A 95 13.04 9.06 22.49
C ALA A 95 14.35 9.73 22.98
N ASN A 96 14.40 10.11 24.26
CA ASN A 96 15.57 10.77 24.85
C ASN A 96 15.74 10.45 26.34
N GLU A 97 15.86 9.17 26.68
CA GLU A 97 16.43 8.74 27.97
C GLU A 97 17.92 8.43 27.81
N GLU A 98 18.80 9.33 28.28
CA GLU A 98 20.24 9.09 28.42
C GLU A 98 20.53 8.14 29.62
N GLY A 99 19.99 6.92 29.54
CA GLY A 99 20.13 5.86 30.54
C GLY A 99 21.21 4.85 30.16
N GLY A 100 22.48 5.21 30.34
CA GLY A 100 23.64 4.40 29.92
C GLY A 100 23.86 3.09 30.69
N PHE A 101 23.02 2.08 30.49
CA PHE A 101 23.19 0.75 31.08
C PHE A 101 24.08 -0.17 30.22
N ARG A 102 25.33 -0.34 30.67
CA ARG A 102 26.08 -1.58 30.39
C ARG A 102 25.46 -2.74 31.17
N ILE A 103 25.49 -3.91 30.57
CA ILE A 103 25.41 -5.20 31.27
C ILE A 103 26.72 -5.90 30.95
N ASP A 104 27.57 -6.06 31.97
CA ASP A 104 28.76 -6.90 31.87
C ASP A 104 28.37 -8.35 32.24
N ASP A 105 28.82 -9.33 31.45
CA ASP A 105 28.43 -10.75 31.61
C ASP A 105 29.17 -11.44 32.77
N GLU A 106 28.70 -11.27 34.01
CA GLU A 106 29.18 -12.06 35.15
C GLU A 106 28.58 -13.48 35.19
N TYR A 107 29.35 -14.45 34.68
CA TYR A 107 29.03 -15.88 34.77
C TYR A 107 29.28 -16.43 36.20
N ILE A 108 28.24 -16.45 37.04
CA ILE A 108 28.28 -17.15 38.33
C ILE A 108 27.91 -18.62 38.14
N LEU A 109 28.90 -19.53 38.27
CA LEU A 109 28.68 -20.98 38.33
C LEU A 109 28.31 -21.41 39.75
N PRO A 110 27.19 -22.12 39.98
CA PRO A 110 26.92 -22.79 41.24
C PRO A 110 27.80 -24.03 41.40
N SER A 111 28.51 -24.14 42.52
CA SER A 111 29.30 -25.34 42.86
C SER A 111 28.45 -26.55 43.23
N ASP A 112 29.01 -27.75 43.05
CA ASP A 112 28.33 -29.02 43.30
C ASP A 112 27.78 -29.21 44.73
N SER A 113 26.59 -29.81 44.82
CA SER A 113 26.26 -30.73 45.92
C SER A 113 25.32 -31.82 45.40
N SER A 114 25.52 -33.05 45.87
CA SER A 114 24.96 -34.26 45.24
C SER A 114 23.75 -34.84 45.98
N THR A 115 22.66 -35.10 45.26
CA THR A 115 21.70 -36.18 45.59
C THR A 115 20.85 -36.54 44.37
N SER A 116 20.39 -37.78 44.30
CA SER A 116 19.92 -38.38 43.03
C SER A 116 18.41 -38.58 42.96
N THR A 117 17.73 -37.79 42.14
CA THR A 117 16.39 -38.08 41.59
C THR A 117 16.27 -37.56 40.15
N PRO A 118 15.64 -38.31 39.23
CA PRO A 118 15.41 -37.84 37.86
C PRO A 118 14.20 -36.90 37.82
N LEU A 119 14.35 -35.70 38.39
CA LEU A 119 13.37 -34.64 38.20
C LEU A 119 13.38 -34.23 36.72
N LEU A 120 12.21 -34.31 36.09
CA LEU A 120 11.95 -33.66 34.81
C LEU A 120 12.00 -32.15 35.03
N PHE A 121 13.20 -31.58 34.87
CA PHE A 121 13.42 -30.15 34.94
C PHE A 121 12.66 -29.45 33.81
N ARG A 122 11.40 -29.08 34.09
CA ARG A 122 10.84 -27.85 33.55
C ARG A 122 11.83 -26.75 33.91
N ILE A 123 12.55 -26.26 32.92
CA ILE A 123 13.28 -25.01 33.03
C ILE A 123 12.20 -23.93 33.12
N GLU A 124 11.82 -23.56 34.34
CA GLU A 124 11.04 -22.34 34.55
C GLU A 124 11.88 -21.18 33.99
N PRO A 125 11.32 -20.35 33.09
CA PRO A 125 12.09 -19.27 32.48
C PRO A 125 12.32 -18.17 33.52
N LEU A 126 13.37 -18.31 34.33
CA LEU A 126 13.79 -17.32 35.33
C LEU A 126 14.50 -16.11 34.70
N ARG A 127 13.98 -15.63 33.58
CA ARG A 127 14.04 -14.23 33.20
C ARG A 127 12.66 -13.67 33.49
N ARG A 128 12.57 -12.68 34.39
CA ARG A 128 11.34 -11.88 34.51
C ARG A 128 10.97 -11.41 33.11
N ALA A 129 9.75 -11.69 32.68
CA ALA A 129 9.24 -11.12 31.44
C ALA A 129 9.37 -9.60 31.51
N GLN A 130 9.74 -8.97 30.39
CA GLN A 130 9.81 -7.52 30.34
C GLN A 130 8.38 -6.99 30.28
N THR A 131 7.83 -6.64 31.44
CA THR A 131 6.52 -6.03 31.59
C THR A 131 6.57 -4.58 31.08
N GLY A 132 5.97 -4.29 29.94
CA GLY A 132 5.98 -2.94 29.37
C GLY A 132 5.39 -2.87 27.96
N GLU A 133 5.13 -1.65 27.50
CA GLU A 133 4.65 -1.44 26.13
C GLU A 133 5.65 -1.96 25.09
N GLY A 134 5.13 -2.57 24.02
CA GLY A 134 5.95 -3.12 22.95
C GLY A 134 6.61 -4.46 23.26
N THR A 135 6.33 -5.12 24.40
CA THR A 135 6.86 -6.47 24.67
C THR A 135 5.88 -7.58 24.31
N TRP A 136 6.34 -8.83 24.27
CA TRP A 136 5.48 -9.97 23.93
C TRP A 136 4.37 -10.22 24.95
N GLU A 137 4.59 -9.89 26.22
CA GLU A 137 3.59 -9.96 27.28
C GLU A 137 2.47 -8.92 27.06
N TRP A 138 2.85 -7.67 26.76
CA TRP A 138 1.90 -6.62 26.39
C TRP A 138 1.15 -6.90 25.08
N TRP A 139 1.81 -7.55 24.11
CA TRP A 139 1.16 -8.04 22.90
C TRP A 139 0.08 -9.08 23.21
N TYR A 140 0.36 -10.03 24.10
CA TYR A 140 -0.65 -11.00 24.55
C TYR A 140 -1.83 -10.31 25.22
N ASP A 141 -1.60 -9.32 26.09
CA ASP A 141 -2.68 -8.48 26.66
C ASP A 141 -3.51 -7.78 25.55
N GLN A 142 -2.89 -7.23 24.50
CA GLN A 142 -3.63 -6.57 23.42
C GLN A 142 -4.46 -7.58 22.58
N VAL A 143 -4.00 -8.82 22.44
CA VAL A 143 -4.73 -9.90 21.75
C VAL A 143 -5.86 -10.47 22.64
N GLU A 144 -5.65 -10.60 23.94
CA GLU A 144 -6.65 -11.11 24.89
C GLU A 144 -7.75 -10.10 25.16
N ASN A 145 -7.41 -8.81 25.32
CA ASN A 145 -8.35 -7.69 25.42
C ASN A 145 -9.03 -7.33 24.08
N LEU A 146 -8.92 -8.20 23.06
CA LEU A 146 -9.58 -8.09 21.74
C LEU A 146 -9.25 -6.80 20.96
N ARG A 147 -8.14 -6.10 21.29
CA ARG A 147 -7.70 -4.87 20.62
C ARG A 147 -7.04 -5.14 19.26
N ILE A 148 -6.61 -6.38 19.02
CA ILE A 148 -6.06 -6.82 17.72
C ILE A 148 -7.11 -7.48 16.85
N THR A 149 -7.87 -8.45 17.37
CA THR A 149 -8.91 -9.19 16.62
C THR A 149 -9.93 -9.79 17.58
N LYS A 150 -11.19 -9.91 17.13
CA LYS A 150 -12.23 -10.68 17.81
C LYS A 150 -12.31 -12.13 17.34
N ASP A 151 -11.63 -12.52 16.26
CA ASP A 151 -11.66 -13.91 15.79
C ASP A 151 -10.77 -14.84 16.64
N ASN A 152 -11.40 -15.88 17.20
CA ASN A 152 -10.74 -16.89 18.02
C ASN A 152 -9.64 -17.66 17.29
N SER A 153 -9.79 -17.94 15.99
CA SER A 153 -8.76 -18.69 15.24
C SER A 153 -7.50 -17.84 15.01
N SER A 154 -7.72 -16.55 14.76
CA SER A 154 -6.68 -15.54 14.58
C SER A 154 -5.96 -15.23 15.89
N ARG A 155 -6.66 -15.14 17.04
CA ARG A 155 -6.01 -14.91 18.35
C ARG A 155 -4.94 -15.96 18.66
N ALA A 156 -5.22 -17.25 18.43
CA ALA A 156 -4.23 -18.31 18.63
C ALA A 156 -3.01 -18.17 17.67
N ARG A 157 -3.23 -17.80 16.40
CA ARG A 157 -2.13 -17.48 15.46
C ARG A 157 -1.32 -16.26 15.91
N LEU A 158 -1.93 -15.26 16.52
CA LEU A 158 -1.26 -14.03 16.96
C LEU A 158 -0.47 -14.25 18.27
N GLN A 159 -0.95 -15.12 19.17
CA GLN A 159 -0.22 -15.50 20.38
C GLN A 159 1.01 -16.38 20.09
N ASP A 160 0.99 -17.24 19.07
CA ASP A 160 2.16 -18.09 18.74
C ASP A 160 3.27 -17.37 17.93
N ILE A 161 3.17 -16.06 17.67
CA ILE A 161 4.16 -15.30 16.89
C ILE A 161 5.61 -15.48 17.40
N PRO A 162 5.92 -15.34 18.70
CA PRO A 162 7.32 -15.35 19.16
C PRO A 162 7.95 -16.74 18.96
N ASN A 163 7.18 -17.79 19.27
CA ASN A 163 7.60 -19.17 19.01
C ASN A 163 7.79 -19.44 17.51
N ARG A 164 6.96 -18.85 16.62
CA ARG A 164 7.15 -18.97 15.16
C ARG A 164 8.40 -18.24 14.68
N LEU A 165 8.69 -17.04 15.17
CA LEU A 165 9.86 -16.27 14.76
C LEU A 165 11.16 -16.98 15.19
N THR A 166 11.23 -17.45 16.45
CA THR A 166 12.38 -18.21 16.96
C THR A 166 12.59 -19.52 16.18
N ARG A 167 11.55 -20.35 16.02
CA ARG A 167 11.65 -21.62 15.25
C ARG A 167 12.08 -21.40 13.79
N GLN A 168 11.61 -20.34 13.14
CA GLN A 168 12.03 -19.99 11.78
C GLN A 168 13.50 -19.54 11.75
N TYR A 169 13.91 -18.67 12.67
CA TYR A 169 15.28 -18.17 12.73
C TYR A 169 16.29 -19.29 13.00
N ASP A 170 15.99 -20.20 13.94
CA ASP A 170 16.85 -21.34 14.26
C ASP A 170 16.94 -22.35 13.09
N ALA A 171 15.85 -22.53 12.33
CA ALA A 171 15.83 -23.41 11.17
C ALA A 171 16.50 -22.80 9.92
N LYS A 172 16.26 -21.50 9.65
CA LYS A 172 16.79 -20.77 8.49
C LYS A 172 16.73 -19.25 8.69
N LYS A 173 17.83 -18.70 9.19
CA LYS A 173 18.01 -17.25 9.48
C LYS A 173 17.68 -16.31 8.31
N ASP A 174 17.94 -16.75 7.08
CA ASP A 174 17.70 -15.95 5.86
C ASP A 174 16.24 -16.01 5.36
N GLN A 175 15.35 -16.71 6.06
CA GLN A 175 13.94 -16.86 5.70
C GLN A 175 13.05 -16.90 6.95
N VAL A 176 12.94 -15.77 7.63
CA VAL A 176 11.98 -15.54 8.72
C VAL A 176 10.78 -14.74 8.19
N GLU A 177 9.58 -15.30 8.29
CA GLU A 177 8.31 -14.67 7.93
C GLU A 177 7.48 -14.28 9.17
N LEU A 178 7.02 -13.03 9.17
CA LEU A 178 6.00 -12.52 10.09
C LEU A 178 4.65 -12.47 9.35
N ASP A 179 3.96 -13.62 9.35
CA ASP A 179 2.57 -13.71 8.90
C ASP A 179 1.61 -13.17 9.95
N LEU A 180 0.94 -12.08 9.56
CA LEU A 180 -0.17 -11.42 10.24
C LEU A 180 -1.42 -11.39 9.32
N GLY A 181 -1.37 -12.00 8.14
CA GLY A 181 -2.42 -11.91 7.14
C GLY A 181 -3.71 -12.62 7.57
N TRP A 182 -4.84 -12.16 7.07
CA TRP A 182 -6.16 -12.78 7.27
C TRP A 182 -6.44 -13.06 8.75
N CYS A 183 -6.19 -12.05 9.59
CA CYS A 183 -6.39 -12.12 11.04
C CYS A 183 -7.65 -11.34 11.50
N TYR A 184 -8.46 -10.85 10.55
CA TYR A 184 -9.68 -10.06 10.79
C TYR A 184 -9.45 -8.93 11.80
N MET A 185 -8.39 -8.16 11.57
CA MET A 185 -7.90 -7.21 12.55
C MET A 185 -8.84 -6.01 12.76
N GLU A 186 -8.91 -5.57 14.02
CA GLU A 186 -9.70 -4.42 14.47
C GLU A 186 -9.05 -3.08 14.06
N ARG A 187 -9.84 -2.01 14.04
CA ARG A 187 -9.35 -0.65 13.70
C ARG A 187 -8.23 -0.17 14.64
N SER A 188 -8.15 -0.70 15.86
CA SER A 188 -7.08 -0.43 16.83
C SER A 188 -5.77 -1.18 16.55
N ALA A 189 -5.78 -2.25 15.74
CA ALA A 189 -4.61 -3.11 15.55
C ALA A 189 -3.38 -2.39 14.93
N PRO A 190 -3.50 -1.51 13.92
CA PRO A 190 -2.34 -0.80 13.35
C PRO A 190 -1.58 0.05 14.38
N TYR A 191 -2.29 0.71 15.31
CA TYR A 191 -1.68 1.51 16.38
C TYR A 191 -0.85 0.65 17.33
N VAL A 192 -1.32 -0.58 17.63
CA VAL A 192 -0.59 -1.56 18.44
C VAL A 192 0.60 -2.14 17.67
N LEU A 193 0.41 -2.49 16.39
CA LEU A 193 1.46 -3.03 15.52
C LEU A 193 2.61 -2.03 15.33
N GLY A 194 2.33 -0.74 15.18
CA GLY A 194 3.36 0.31 15.07
C GLY A 194 4.27 0.33 16.30
N ARG A 195 3.67 0.35 17.49
CA ARG A 195 4.36 0.26 18.80
C ARG A 195 5.13 -1.05 18.97
N LEU A 196 4.56 -2.18 18.51
CA LEU A 196 5.20 -3.50 18.54
C LEU A 196 6.46 -3.54 17.65
N PHE A 197 6.38 -3.01 16.43
CA PHE A 197 7.46 -3.07 15.46
C PHE A 197 8.64 -2.17 15.84
N VAL A 198 8.40 -0.99 16.43
CA VAL A 198 9.49 -0.09 16.90
C VAL A 198 10.10 -0.48 18.24
N SER A 199 9.63 -1.57 18.85
CA SER A 199 10.05 -2.00 20.19
C SER A 199 11.55 -2.24 20.30
N LEU A 200 12.16 -1.63 21.31
CA LEU A 200 13.57 -1.86 21.65
C LEU A 200 13.81 -3.23 22.30
N TYR A 201 12.75 -3.86 22.81
CA TYR A 201 12.79 -5.14 23.51
C TYR A 201 12.75 -6.34 22.54
N LEU A 202 11.99 -6.23 21.45
CA LEU A 202 11.73 -7.33 20.53
C LEU A 202 12.82 -7.46 19.45
N ARG A 203 13.91 -8.14 19.80
CA ARG A 203 15.02 -8.43 18.89
C ARG A 203 14.58 -9.28 17.69
N GLU A 204 13.52 -10.08 17.86
CA GLU A 204 12.96 -10.98 16.85
C GLU A 204 12.44 -10.24 15.61
N ILE A 205 11.87 -9.03 15.78
CA ILE A 205 11.36 -8.19 14.69
C ILE A 205 12.47 -7.86 13.68
N ARG A 206 13.71 -7.72 14.15
CA ARG A 206 14.87 -7.40 13.30
C ARG A 206 15.34 -8.56 12.42
N TRP A 207 14.87 -9.78 12.68
CA TRP A 207 15.17 -10.97 11.88
C TRP A 207 14.24 -11.12 10.68
N VAL A 208 13.10 -10.41 10.67
CA VAL A 208 12.03 -10.61 9.68
C VAL A 208 12.50 -10.22 8.27
N THR A 209 12.37 -11.20 7.36
CA THR A 209 12.71 -11.09 5.93
C THR A 209 11.47 -11.01 5.04
N SER A 210 10.32 -11.42 5.55
CA SER A 210 9.00 -11.37 4.90
C SER A 210 7.94 -10.88 5.88
N LEU A 211 7.16 -9.87 5.52
CA LEU A 211 6.06 -9.31 6.30
C LEU A 211 4.79 -9.40 5.47
N ARG A 212 3.77 -10.07 6.02
CA ARG A 212 2.52 -10.38 5.33
C ARG A 212 1.35 -9.83 6.13
N LEU A 213 0.75 -8.76 5.61
CA LEU A 213 -0.39 -8.05 6.22
C LEU A 213 -1.72 -8.30 5.49
N ASP A 214 -1.71 -9.06 4.39
CA ASP A 214 -2.86 -9.39 3.52
C ASP A 214 -4.22 -9.52 4.22
N GLY A 215 -5.31 -9.01 3.63
CA GLY A 215 -6.68 -9.31 4.09
C GLY A 215 -7.13 -8.69 5.42
N ASN A 216 -6.43 -7.69 5.94
CA ASN A 216 -6.73 -7.04 7.23
C ASN A 216 -7.38 -5.65 7.14
N TYR A 217 -7.67 -5.13 5.93
CA TYR A 217 -8.58 -4.00 5.69
C TYR A 217 -8.41 -2.75 6.59
N PHE A 218 -7.16 -2.34 6.85
CA PHE A 218 -6.86 -1.19 7.71
C PHE A 218 -7.42 0.12 7.15
N THR A 219 -8.01 0.95 8.02
CA THR A 219 -8.36 2.35 7.70
C THR A 219 -7.09 3.18 7.51
N ASP A 220 -7.09 4.11 6.55
CA ASP A 220 -5.97 5.01 6.26
C ASP A 220 -5.38 5.67 7.52
N ASP A 221 -6.21 6.17 8.45
CA ASP A 221 -5.72 6.81 9.70
C ASP A 221 -4.85 5.87 10.55
N GLY A 222 -5.21 4.58 10.57
CA GLY A 222 -4.53 3.56 11.37
C GLY A 222 -3.26 3.07 10.68
N PHE A 223 -3.34 2.78 9.38
CA PHE A 223 -2.16 2.35 8.61
C PHE A 223 -1.14 3.48 8.49
N GLY A 224 -1.60 4.71 8.24
CA GLY A 224 -0.78 5.91 8.24
C GLY A 224 -0.15 6.22 9.61
N ASN A 225 -0.89 6.06 10.72
CA ASN A 225 -0.28 6.16 12.05
C ASN A 225 0.78 5.08 12.31
N MET A 226 0.52 3.82 11.93
CA MET A 226 1.48 2.72 12.05
C MET A 226 2.77 3.06 11.29
N LEU A 227 2.67 3.46 10.03
CA LEU A 227 3.81 3.83 9.19
C LEU A 227 4.53 5.09 9.70
N ALA A 228 3.80 6.07 10.24
CA ALA A 228 4.40 7.29 10.81
C ALA A 228 5.20 7.01 12.09
N VAL A 229 4.65 6.20 13.01
CA VAL A 229 5.36 5.76 14.24
C VAL A 229 6.61 4.97 13.86
N MET A 230 6.49 4.05 12.90
CA MET A 230 7.62 3.30 12.36
C MET A 230 8.66 4.22 11.71
N GLY A 231 8.24 5.18 10.89
CA GLY A 231 9.13 6.13 10.20
C GLY A 231 9.95 6.97 11.17
N VAL A 232 9.33 7.56 12.19
CA VAL A 232 10.03 8.36 13.22
C VAL A 232 11.10 7.54 13.95
N ALA A 233 10.81 6.27 14.29
CA ALA A 233 11.82 5.39 14.87
C ALA A 233 12.93 4.98 13.87
N ASN A 234 12.57 4.82 12.60
CA ASN A 234 13.45 4.37 11.53
C ASN A 234 14.61 5.35 11.24
N GLU A 235 14.38 6.66 11.39
CA GLU A 235 15.41 7.70 11.26
C GLU A 235 16.55 7.52 12.29
N SER A 236 16.21 7.10 13.51
CA SER A 236 17.21 6.82 14.56
C SER A 236 17.83 5.42 14.44
N LYS A 237 17.03 4.42 14.02
CA LYS A 237 17.46 3.02 13.92
C LYS A 237 16.52 2.24 13.02
N THR A 238 17.00 1.80 11.86
CA THR A 238 16.22 1.03 10.87
C THR A 238 15.39 -0.07 11.53
N VAL A 239 14.07 -0.02 11.39
CA VAL A 239 13.14 -0.91 12.12
C VAL A 239 13.25 -2.34 11.60
N PHE A 240 13.09 -2.50 10.29
CA PHE A 240 13.08 -3.77 9.57
C PHE A 240 14.30 -3.87 8.60
N PRO A 241 15.53 -4.08 9.11
CA PRO A 241 16.75 -4.00 8.31
C PRO A 241 16.88 -5.12 7.25
N LEU A 242 16.28 -6.29 7.50
CA LEU A 242 16.39 -7.47 6.63
C LEU A 242 15.16 -7.71 5.76
N LEU A 243 14.15 -6.84 5.80
CA LEU A 243 12.88 -7.09 5.11
C LEU A 243 13.05 -6.99 3.59
N LYS A 244 12.87 -8.13 2.92
CA LYS A 244 12.94 -8.31 1.46
C LYS A 244 11.57 -8.39 0.82
N ASN A 245 10.55 -8.90 1.52
CA ASN A 245 9.23 -9.13 0.94
C ASN A 245 8.16 -8.43 1.79
N LEU A 246 7.32 -7.61 1.15
CA LEU A 246 6.16 -6.97 1.76
C LEU A 246 4.91 -7.31 0.98
N TYR A 247 3.96 -7.98 1.65
CA TYR A 247 2.67 -8.38 1.08
C TYR A 247 1.53 -7.61 1.75
N LEU A 248 0.80 -6.83 0.94
CA LEU A 248 -0.35 -6.00 1.33
C LEU A 248 -1.58 -6.35 0.49
N ASN A 249 -1.77 -7.64 0.17
CA ASN A 249 -2.76 -8.07 -0.82
C ASN A 249 -4.18 -8.08 -0.25
N ASN A 250 -5.19 -7.76 -1.07
CA ASN A 250 -6.59 -7.69 -0.64
C ASN A 250 -6.78 -6.88 0.67
N MET A 251 -6.14 -5.72 0.74
CA MET A 251 -6.21 -4.80 1.88
C MET A 251 -7.26 -3.68 1.68
N ASN A 252 -7.99 -3.70 0.56
CA ASN A 252 -8.85 -2.61 0.08
C ASN A 252 -8.08 -1.27 -0.04
N LEU A 253 -6.83 -1.33 -0.50
CA LEU A 253 -6.04 -0.13 -0.78
C LEU A 253 -6.60 0.63 -1.98
N ASP A 254 -6.60 1.95 -1.88
CA ASP A 254 -6.89 2.84 -2.99
C ASP A 254 -5.66 3.67 -3.41
N HIS A 255 -5.85 4.57 -4.38
CA HIS A 255 -4.80 5.50 -4.85
C HIS A 255 -4.13 6.34 -3.73
N ARG A 256 -4.87 6.72 -2.67
CA ARG A 256 -4.35 7.46 -1.51
C ARG A 256 -3.59 6.53 -0.58
N SER A 257 -4.15 5.36 -0.28
CA SER A 257 -3.51 4.37 0.60
C SER A 257 -2.15 3.95 0.04
N VAL A 258 -2.08 3.60 -1.25
CA VAL A 258 -0.82 3.23 -1.92
C VAL A 258 0.19 4.38 -1.89
N TYR A 259 -0.24 5.61 -2.17
CA TYR A 259 0.68 6.74 -2.16
C TYR A 259 1.23 7.03 -0.75
N GLY A 260 0.38 6.94 0.27
CA GLY A 260 0.77 7.02 1.67
C GLY A 260 1.74 5.93 2.11
N ILE A 261 1.58 4.70 1.62
CA ILE A 261 2.54 3.61 1.83
C ILE A 261 3.89 3.94 1.16
N LEU A 262 3.87 4.30 -0.13
CA LEU A 262 5.11 4.57 -0.88
C LEU A 262 5.93 5.74 -0.32
N PHE A 263 5.30 6.73 0.29
CA PHE A 263 5.96 7.84 0.98
C PHE A 263 6.97 7.37 2.05
N TYR A 264 6.68 6.27 2.76
CA TYR A 264 7.57 5.67 3.76
C TYR A 264 8.50 4.59 3.19
N VAL A 265 8.10 3.91 2.12
CA VAL A 265 8.95 2.87 1.48
C VAL A 265 10.04 3.49 0.60
N PHE A 266 9.74 4.58 -0.10
CA PHE A 266 10.66 5.29 -0.99
C PHE A 266 10.60 6.81 -0.74
N PRO A 267 11.23 7.33 0.33
CA PRO A 267 11.18 8.75 0.69
C PRO A 267 11.68 9.68 -0.42
N LEU A 268 10.99 10.81 -0.61
CA LEU A 268 11.25 11.78 -1.67
C LEU A 268 12.16 12.92 -1.16
N ASP A 269 13.20 13.28 -1.91
CA ASP A 269 13.90 14.54 -1.70
C ASP A 269 13.06 15.69 -2.29
N LEU A 270 12.12 16.16 -1.48
CA LEU A 270 11.25 17.30 -1.79
C LEU A 270 12.04 18.58 -2.10
N SER A 271 13.24 18.73 -1.54
CA SER A 271 14.11 19.87 -1.85
C SER A 271 14.72 19.75 -3.25
N CYS A 272 15.12 18.54 -3.68
CA CYS A 272 15.53 18.30 -5.07
C CYS A 272 14.36 18.47 -6.04
N ALA A 273 13.20 17.88 -5.73
CA ALA A 273 11.98 18.01 -6.53
C ALA A 273 11.58 19.49 -6.77
N ALA A 274 11.67 20.33 -5.75
CA ALA A 274 11.35 21.77 -5.84
C ALA A 274 12.37 22.59 -6.68
N ARG A 275 13.60 22.10 -6.87
CA ARG A 275 14.68 22.79 -7.63
C ARG A 275 14.67 22.47 -9.13
N GLY A 276 13.91 21.46 -9.57
CA GLY A 276 13.89 21.03 -10.97
C GLY A 276 13.06 21.94 -11.88
N THR A 277 13.68 22.51 -12.93
CA THR A 277 12.99 23.32 -13.96
C THR A 277 11.97 22.54 -14.80
N GLN A 278 11.99 21.22 -14.73
CA GLN A 278 11.06 20.29 -15.38
C GLN A 278 10.82 19.08 -14.48
N VAL A 279 10.04 19.25 -13.41
CA VAL A 279 9.62 18.15 -12.53
C VAL A 279 8.92 17.05 -13.36
N PRO A 280 9.32 15.77 -13.26
CA PRO A 280 8.67 14.65 -13.96
C PRO A 280 7.17 14.57 -13.68
N ARG A 281 6.39 14.12 -14.68
CA ARG A 281 4.93 14.04 -14.61
C ARG A 281 4.42 12.73 -15.20
N ILE A 282 3.36 12.18 -14.59
CA ILE A 282 2.55 11.08 -15.12
C ILE A 282 1.07 11.49 -15.02
N ALA A 283 0.30 11.29 -16.08
CA ALA A 283 -1.04 11.84 -16.27
C ALA A 283 -1.08 13.36 -15.99
N GLY A 284 -0.06 14.08 -16.46
CA GLY A 284 0.06 15.54 -16.33
C GLY A 284 0.38 16.10 -14.93
N LYS A 285 0.43 15.27 -13.87
CA LYS A 285 0.78 15.66 -12.50
C LYS A 285 2.15 15.10 -12.08
N ALA A 286 2.85 15.84 -11.23
CA ALA A 286 4.05 15.38 -10.54
C ALA A 286 3.69 14.69 -9.21
N ALA A 287 4.66 14.03 -8.56
CA ALA A 287 4.55 13.68 -7.15
C ALA A 287 4.41 14.96 -6.27
N GLY A 288 3.71 14.83 -5.13
CA GLY A 288 3.49 15.91 -4.17
C GLY A 288 3.69 15.42 -2.73
N LEU A 289 2.64 15.49 -1.91
CA LEU A 289 2.55 14.88 -0.58
C LEU A 289 1.32 13.95 -0.51
N PRO A 290 1.35 12.87 0.30
CA PRO A 290 0.19 12.02 0.53
C PRO A 290 -0.89 12.72 1.38
N ALA A 291 -2.02 12.04 1.59
CA ALA A 291 -3.11 12.56 2.43
C ALA A 291 -2.70 12.64 3.92
N GLU A 292 -3.31 13.57 4.67
CA GLU A 292 -2.98 13.88 6.07
C GLU A 292 -3.02 12.66 7.02
N ALA A 293 -3.88 11.67 6.73
CA ALA A 293 -3.93 10.39 7.45
C ALA A 293 -2.58 9.63 7.46
N TYR A 294 -1.76 9.82 6.42
CA TYR A 294 -0.40 9.29 6.28
C TYR A 294 0.70 10.31 6.64
N MET A 295 0.34 11.48 7.19
CA MET A 295 1.28 12.45 7.78
C MET A 295 0.79 12.98 9.14
N PRO A 296 0.35 12.13 10.09
CA PRO A 296 -0.26 12.57 11.36
C PRO A 296 0.69 13.31 12.31
N PHE A 297 2.00 13.31 12.02
CA PHE A 297 3.03 14.06 12.74
C PHE A 297 3.66 15.17 11.88
N HIS A 298 3.11 15.44 10.69
CA HIS A 298 3.57 16.42 9.69
C HIS A 298 5.03 16.34 9.22
N GLY A 299 5.81 15.33 9.67
CA GLY A 299 7.16 15.05 9.21
C GLY A 299 7.19 14.20 7.92
N ALA A 300 8.12 14.51 7.03
CA ALA A 300 8.50 13.63 5.92
C ALA A 300 9.66 12.71 6.35
N PRO A 301 9.63 11.41 5.99
CA PRO A 301 10.76 10.52 6.21
C PRO A 301 11.95 10.90 5.29
N HIS A 302 13.15 10.52 5.71
CA HIS A 302 14.39 10.62 4.94
C HIS A 302 14.99 9.23 4.72
N ALA A 303 14.98 8.37 5.75
CA ALA A 303 15.40 6.98 5.66
C ALA A 303 14.23 6.08 5.20
N PRO A 304 14.41 5.20 4.18
CA PRO A 304 13.36 4.27 3.76
C PRO A 304 13.05 3.28 4.90
N LEU A 305 11.77 2.96 5.07
CA LEU A 305 11.34 2.05 6.14
C LEU A 305 11.81 0.59 5.91
N PHE A 306 12.03 0.22 4.65
CA PHE A 306 12.45 -1.11 4.23
C PHE A 306 13.65 -1.05 3.26
N PRO A 307 14.87 -0.73 3.74
CA PRO A 307 16.06 -0.51 2.88
C PRO A 307 16.59 -1.76 2.18
N SER A 308 15.97 -2.93 2.39
CA SER A 308 16.33 -4.22 1.78
C SER A 308 15.23 -4.80 0.90
N LEU A 309 14.19 -4.02 0.58
CA LEU A 309 12.98 -4.49 -0.10
C LEU A 309 13.26 -4.96 -1.53
N GLU A 310 12.98 -6.24 -1.79
CA GLU A 310 13.13 -6.91 -3.09
C GLU A 310 11.78 -7.10 -3.80
N VAL A 311 10.70 -7.34 -3.03
CA VAL A 311 9.35 -7.61 -3.51
C VAL A 311 8.33 -6.74 -2.78
N LEU A 312 7.59 -5.92 -3.54
CA LEU A 312 6.39 -5.22 -3.09
C LEU A 312 5.16 -5.80 -3.79
N SER A 313 4.25 -6.40 -3.02
CA SER A 313 3.06 -7.10 -3.53
C SER A 313 1.80 -6.40 -3.03
N LEU A 314 1.04 -5.83 -3.96
CA LEU A 314 -0.17 -5.03 -3.72
C LEU A 314 -1.42 -5.67 -4.39
N CYS A 315 -1.38 -6.97 -4.67
CA CYS A 315 -2.36 -7.70 -5.46
C CYS A 315 -3.77 -7.64 -4.87
N ASP A 316 -4.78 -7.89 -5.70
CA ASP A 316 -6.19 -7.98 -5.27
C ASP A 316 -6.72 -6.70 -4.58
N ASN A 317 -6.11 -5.55 -4.85
CA ASN A 317 -6.57 -4.24 -4.42
C ASN A 317 -7.16 -3.47 -5.63
N PRO A 318 -8.42 -3.73 -6.04
CA PRO A 318 -9.02 -3.09 -7.22
C PRO A 318 -9.29 -1.59 -7.04
N GLY A 319 -9.20 -1.06 -5.81
CA GLY A 319 -9.30 0.37 -5.52
C GLY A 319 -8.09 1.19 -5.98
N ILE A 320 -6.96 0.54 -6.28
CA ILE A 320 -5.75 1.19 -6.81
C ILE A 320 -6.08 1.80 -8.18
N GLY A 321 -6.45 0.95 -9.14
CA GLY A 321 -6.79 1.35 -10.51
C GLY A 321 -5.70 2.19 -11.20
N ASN A 322 -6.08 2.82 -12.32
CA ASN A 322 -5.15 3.67 -13.07
C ASN A 322 -4.69 4.91 -12.27
N ASN A 323 -5.49 5.39 -11.30
CA ASN A 323 -5.11 6.50 -10.43
C ASN A 323 -3.95 6.12 -9.50
N GLY A 324 -4.07 5.00 -8.79
CA GLY A 324 -3.01 4.49 -7.93
C GLY A 324 -1.77 4.07 -8.71
N LEU A 325 -1.94 3.49 -9.91
CA LEU A 325 -0.84 3.29 -10.85
C LEU A 325 -0.13 4.62 -11.18
N ALA A 326 -0.87 5.69 -11.46
CA ALA A 326 -0.25 6.99 -11.71
C ALA A 326 0.51 7.54 -10.48
N GLU A 327 0.00 7.36 -9.25
CA GLU A 327 0.75 7.75 -8.04
C GLU A 327 2.03 6.91 -7.84
N ILE A 328 1.96 5.58 -8.07
CA ILE A 328 3.14 4.69 -8.04
C ILE A 328 4.21 5.18 -9.03
N LEU A 329 3.82 5.40 -10.29
CA LEU A 329 4.74 5.80 -11.35
C LEU A 329 5.31 7.21 -11.12
N ARG A 330 4.51 8.16 -10.58
CA ARG A 330 5.00 9.49 -10.16
C ARG A 330 6.02 9.41 -9.04
N CYS A 331 5.76 8.59 -8.03
CA CYS A 331 6.69 8.36 -6.93
C CYS A 331 8.04 7.88 -7.49
N PHE A 332 8.02 6.85 -8.34
CA PHE A 332 9.24 6.22 -8.85
C PHE A 332 10.13 7.11 -9.74
N VAL A 333 9.57 8.04 -10.51
CA VAL A 333 10.36 8.99 -11.35
C VAL A 333 10.73 10.29 -10.63
N ALA A 334 10.22 10.53 -9.42
CA ALA A 334 10.56 11.71 -8.65
C ALA A 334 11.94 11.56 -7.96
N PRO A 335 12.60 12.67 -7.56
CA PRO A 335 13.85 12.59 -6.83
C PRO A 335 13.69 12.01 -5.42
N HIS A 336 14.54 11.05 -5.07
CA HIS A 336 14.70 10.44 -3.75
C HIS A 336 16.06 10.81 -3.13
N TYR A 337 16.25 10.51 -1.85
CA TYR A 337 17.56 10.67 -1.18
C TYR A 337 18.63 9.67 -1.66
N GLU A 338 18.21 8.57 -2.29
CA GLU A 338 19.08 7.49 -2.78
C GLU A 338 18.46 6.80 -4.01
N ARG A 339 19.29 6.35 -4.96
CA ARG A 339 18.81 5.59 -6.13
C ARG A 339 18.44 4.16 -5.72
N ARG A 340 17.23 3.72 -6.08
CA ARG A 340 16.71 2.39 -5.73
C ARG A 340 16.40 1.54 -6.95
N ILE A 341 16.50 0.23 -6.77
CA ILE A 341 16.02 -0.77 -7.72
C ILE A 341 15.06 -1.66 -6.94
N LEU A 342 13.84 -1.84 -7.45
CA LEU A 342 12.84 -2.76 -6.89
C LEU A 342 12.75 -3.99 -7.81
N PRO A 343 13.32 -5.14 -7.44
CA PRO A 343 13.30 -6.36 -8.24
C PRO A 343 11.89 -6.77 -8.72
N VAL A 344 10.88 -6.73 -7.85
CA VAL A 344 9.48 -7.07 -8.20
C VAL A 344 8.49 -6.08 -7.58
N LEU A 345 7.63 -5.53 -8.42
CA LEU A 345 6.35 -4.91 -8.05
C LEU A 345 5.22 -5.79 -8.60
N ASP A 346 4.30 -6.24 -7.74
CA ASP A 346 3.11 -6.99 -8.16
C ASP A 346 1.83 -6.17 -7.98
N LEU A 347 1.17 -5.92 -9.11
CA LEU A 347 -0.10 -5.20 -9.26
C LEU A 347 -1.17 -6.10 -9.91
N SER A 348 -1.06 -7.43 -9.73
CA SER A 348 -2.05 -8.38 -10.23
C SER A 348 -3.44 -8.10 -9.66
N ARG A 349 -4.45 -8.03 -10.54
CA ARG A 349 -5.87 -7.80 -10.19
C ARG A 349 -6.15 -6.47 -9.45
N CYS A 350 -5.31 -5.45 -9.65
CA CYS A 350 -5.43 -4.12 -9.05
C CYS A 350 -6.37 -3.15 -9.79
N GLY A 351 -7.23 -3.65 -10.69
CA GLY A 351 -8.24 -2.84 -11.39
C GLY A 351 -7.69 -1.95 -12.50
N LEU A 352 -6.53 -2.30 -13.07
CA LEU A 352 -5.90 -1.55 -14.17
C LEU A 352 -6.59 -1.87 -15.51
N ASP A 353 -6.59 -0.89 -16.43
CA ASP A 353 -7.12 -1.04 -17.79
C ASP A 353 -6.20 -0.41 -18.87
N GLU A 354 -6.72 -0.21 -20.07
CA GLU A 354 -6.03 0.39 -21.23
C GLU A 354 -5.41 1.78 -20.93
N VAL A 355 -6.04 2.61 -20.07
CA VAL A 355 -5.50 3.92 -19.70
C VAL A 355 -4.18 3.80 -18.93
N GLY A 356 -4.06 2.74 -18.12
CA GLY A 356 -2.82 2.44 -17.39
C GLY A 356 -1.62 2.15 -18.29
N VAL A 357 -1.85 1.61 -19.50
CA VAL A 357 -0.80 1.40 -20.51
C VAL A 357 -0.22 2.73 -20.99
N GLY A 358 -1.06 3.77 -21.13
CA GLY A 358 -0.61 5.13 -21.43
C GLY A 358 0.34 5.68 -20.36
N TYR A 359 0.00 5.50 -19.08
CA TYR A 359 0.83 5.96 -17.96
C TYR A 359 2.15 5.19 -17.85
N ILE A 360 2.17 3.89 -18.18
CA ILE A 360 3.41 3.09 -18.24
C ILE A 360 4.33 3.58 -19.37
N ASN A 361 3.78 3.97 -20.53
CA ASN A 361 4.58 4.56 -21.61
C ASN A 361 5.14 5.94 -21.23
N GLU A 362 4.31 6.82 -20.64
CA GLU A 362 4.75 8.12 -20.10
C GLU A 362 5.86 7.94 -19.04
N PHE A 363 5.73 6.93 -18.17
CA PHE A 363 6.75 6.55 -17.20
C PHE A 363 8.08 6.15 -17.85
N LEU A 364 8.08 5.29 -18.88
CA LEU A 364 9.32 4.87 -19.56
C LEU A 364 10.02 6.03 -20.28
N GLU A 365 9.28 7.06 -20.71
CA GLU A 365 9.87 8.31 -21.23
C GLU A 365 10.46 9.18 -20.10
N GLN A 366 9.71 9.42 -19.02
CA GLN A 366 10.21 10.18 -17.86
C GLN A 366 11.43 9.53 -17.21
N LEU A 367 11.46 8.20 -17.12
CA LEU A 367 12.58 7.42 -16.57
C LEU A 367 13.88 7.73 -17.32
N ARG A 368 13.84 7.72 -18.66
CA ARG A 368 14.99 8.07 -19.52
C ARG A 368 15.42 9.54 -19.41
N ILE A 369 14.51 10.44 -19.04
CA ILE A 369 14.81 11.85 -18.79
C ILE A 369 15.51 12.01 -17.44
N ALA A 370 14.99 11.36 -16.39
CA ALA A 370 15.57 11.35 -15.04
C ALA A 370 16.97 10.70 -15.01
N GLU A 371 17.15 9.57 -15.70
CA GLU A 371 18.47 8.92 -15.83
C GLU A 371 19.51 9.82 -16.51
N LYS A 372 19.12 10.62 -17.52
CA LYS A 372 20.02 11.60 -18.18
C LYS A 372 20.41 12.75 -17.26
N ARG A 373 19.53 13.16 -16.35
CA ARG A 373 19.81 14.18 -15.31
C ARG A 373 20.65 13.63 -14.16
N ARG A 374 20.71 12.30 -14.02
CA ARG A 374 21.26 11.56 -12.87
C ARG A 374 20.43 11.73 -11.60
N ASP A 375 19.13 11.96 -11.76
CA ASP A 375 18.18 12.00 -10.64
C ASP A 375 18.17 10.64 -9.92
N TYR A 376 18.08 10.66 -8.59
CA TYR A 376 17.95 9.45 -7.79
C TYR A 376 16.49 8.98 -7.83
N ILE A 377 16.25 7.89 -8.55
CA ILE A 377 14.93 7.33 -8.89
C ILE A 377 14.76 5.90 -8.40
N VAL A 378 13.52 5.41 -8.31
CA VAL A 378 13.20 3.99 -8.09
C VAL A 378 12.96 3.31 -9.44
N VAL A 379 13.74 2.27 -9.75
CA VAL A 379 13.58 1.48 -10.98
C VAL A 379 12.95 0.11 -10.67
N PRO A 380 11.67 -0.15 -11.00
CA PRO A 380 11.09 -1.48 -10.91
C PRO A 380 11.62 -2.38 -12.04
N ARG A 381 12.28 -3.49 -11.72
CA ARG A 381 12.81 -4.43 -12.74
C ARG A 381 11.74 -5.34 -13.33
N ARG A 382 10.78 -5.77 -12.52
CA ARG A 382 9.65 -6.59 -12.96
C ARG A 382 8.36 -5.99 -12.41
N VAL A 383 7.43 -5.65 -13.31
CA VAL A 383 6.06 -5.26 -12.94
C VAL A 383 5.13 -6.40 -13.37
N VAL A 384 4.38 -6.95 -12.42
CA VAL A 384 3.44 -8.05 -12.65
C VAL A 384 2.01 -7.51 -12.66
N LEU A 385 1.23 -7.89 -13.67
CA LEU A 385 -0.06 -7.27 -14.03
C LEU A 385 -1.19 -8.30 -14.22
N PHE A 386 -0.99 -9.58 -13.85
CA PHE A 386 -1.91 -10.67 -14.14
C PHE A 386 -3.36 -10.38 -13.69
N GLY A 387 -4.32 -10.62 -14.58
CA GLY A 387 -5.75 -10.51 -14.27
C GLY A 387 -6.29 -9.08 -14.17
N ASN A 388 -5.54 -8.08 -14.63
CA ASN A 388 -6.09 -6.75 -14.93
C ASN A 388 -6.84 -6.75 -16.28
N ARG A 389 -7.62 -5.69 -16.57
CA ARG A 389 -8.47 -5.60 -17.77
C ARG A 389 -7.70 -5.04 -18.97
N HIS A 390 -6.81 -5.85 -19.52
CA HIS A 390 -6.18 -5.54 -20.80
C HIS A 390 -7.04 -6.06 -21.96
N SER A 391 -7.25 -5.21 -22.98
CA SER A 391 -8.05 -5.55 -24.15
C SER A 391 -7.45 -6.74 -24.89
N SER A 392 -8.26 -7.78 -25.15
CA SER A 392 -7.82 -9.02 -25.81
C SER A 392 -7.68 -8.88 -27.34
N ASN A 393 -7.26 -7.71 -27.81
CA ASN A 393 -7.09 -7.33 -29.22
C ASN A 393 -5.62 -6.97 -29.57
N SER A 394 -4.68 -7.79 -29.10
CA SER A 394 -3.30 -7.84 -29.62
C SER A 394 -2.99 -9.20 -30.26
N SER A 395 -3.63 -9.46 -31.40
CA SER A 395 -3.18 -10.49 -32.35
C SER A 395 -1.83 -10.15 -33.01
N SER A 396 -1.32 -8.93 -32.76
CA SER A 396 0.08 -8.57 -32.91
C SER A 396 0.93 -9.18 -31.78
N ARG A 397 1.80 -10.13 -32.13
CA ARG A 397 3.02 -10.37 -31.35
C ARG A 397 3.88 -9.11 -31.40
N SER A 398 3.69 -8.20 -30.46
CA SER A 398 4.75 -7.27 -30.09
C SER A 398 5.85 -8.06 -29.39
N ASN A 399 6.74 -8.67 -30.18
CA ASN A 399 8.13 -8.71 -29.73
C ASN A 399 8.49 -7.28 -29.32
N VAL A 400 8.96 -7.10 -28.10
CA VAL A 400 9.77 -5.92 -27.78
C VAL A 400 11.15 -6.21 -28.36
N ASP A 401 11.25 -6.14 -29.69
CA ASP A 401 12.52 -6.34 -30.40
C ASP A 401 13.53 -5.31 -29.86
N GLY A 402 14.72 -5.81 -29.49
CA GLY A 402 15.59 -5.14 -28.54
C GLY A 402 16.13 -3.80 -29.03
N ASN A 403 15.48 -2.70 -28.62
CA ASN A 403 15.98 -1.36 -28.81
C ASN A 403 17.02 -1.07 -27.71
N THR A 404 18.30 -1.25 -28.04
CA THR A 404 19.40 -1.36 -27.08
C THR A 404 19.73 -0.04 -26.38
N ALA A 405 20.04 -0.14 -25.08
CA ALA A 405 20.42 0.92 -24.11
C ALA A 405 19.26 1.71 -23.45
N GLY A 406 18.87 1.27 -22.24
CA GLY A 406 17.96 1.98 -21.32
C GLY A 406 16.48 1.57 -21.47
N THR A 407 15.87 0.84 -20.53
CA THR A 407 16.26 0.53 -19.14
C THR A 407 15.67 -0.84 -18.74
N ASP A 408 16.26 -1.58 -17.79
CA ASP A 408 15.90 -2.99 -17.47
C ASP A 408 14.53 -3.19 -16.77
N VAL A 409 13.44 -2.78 -17.40
CA VAL A 409 12.06 -2.89 -16.91
C VAL A 409 11.30 -3.94 -17.73
N THR A 410 10.88 -5.03 -17.08
CA THR A 410 10.11 -6.12 -17.70
C THR A 410 8.65 -6.09 -17.22
N LEU A 411 7.70 -5.96 -18.14
CA LEU A 411 6.28 -6.13 -17.86
C LEU A 411 5.90 -7.61 -17.99
N VAL A 412 5.10 -8.13 -17.05
CA VAL A 412 4.56 -9.49 -17.08
C VAL A 412 3.05 -9.42 -16.91
N MET A 413 2.32 -9.77 -17.98
CA MET A 413 0.85 -9.63 -18.11
C MET A 413 0.14 -10.98 -18.05
#